data_AF-A0A8J5W984-F1
#
_entry.id   AF-A0A8J5W984-F1
#
_cell.length_a   1.000
_cell.length_b   1.000
_cell.length_c   1.000
_cell.angle_alpha   90.00
_cell.angle_beta   90.00
_cell.angle_gamma   90.00
#
_symmetry.space_group_name_H-M   'P 1'
#
loop_
_entity.id
_entity.type
_entity.pdbx_description
1 polymer ?
#
loop_
_entity_poly.entity_id
_entity_poly.type
_entity_poly.pdbx_seq_one_letter_code
_entity_poly.pdbx_strand_id
1 'polypeptide(L)'
;MVLRLMEIKRKDVGGLLLVLLLGQLVAFFMAISSFTSSLIATLGVDAPLTQSFFGYLLLTLVYVPIVLRRRQKLQIHWYWYLALAFIDVQGNYFVVKAYQYSYITSVTLLDCWTVVWVIILTWYALGARYSSWQFVGGGTCVAGLALVLLSDSKSTDAQDPSKIPLLGDALVITGTVCFAFSNVGEEYCVKKKDRVEVVAMLGFFGLLVSIIQIFIFERKSLDTIAWTPTMLCLFAGFAVTIFMFYTITPFVLQVKFLHHVRLEMITSMD
;
A
#
# COMPACT_ATOMS: atom_id res chain seq x y z
N MET A 1 31.52 -18.79 24.47
CA MET A 1 31.49 -17.60 23.59
C MET A 1 31.09 -17.97 22.16
N VAL A 2 31.77 -18.92 21.50
CA VAL A 2 31.48 -19.36 20.11
C VAL A 2 30.07 -19.93 19.89
N LEU A 3 29.58 -20.79 20.79
CA LEU A 3 28.19 -21.30 20.74
C LEU A 3 27.15 -20.18 20.82
N ARG A 4 27.41 -19.16 21.64
CA ARG A 4 26.53 -17.99 21.81
C ARG A 4 26.53 -17.13 20.53
N LEU A 5 27.69 -16.95 19.90
CA LEU A 5 27.83 -16.28 18.60
C LEU A 5 27.14 -17.03 17.46
N MET A 6 27.24 -18.37 17.40
CA MET A 6 26.55 -19.19 16.40
C MET A 6 25.03 -19.18 16.58
N GLU A 7 24.56 -19.21 17.81
CA GLU A 7 23.13 -19.14 18.13
C GLU A 7 22.54 -17.76 17.79
N ILE A 8 23.30 -16.68 18.04
CA ILE A 8 22.95 -15.31 17.61
C ILE A 8 22.88 -15.22 16.08
N LYS A 9 23.90 -15.72 15.37
CA LYS A 9 23.96 -15.69 13.90
C LYS A 9 22.80 -16.50 13.27
N ARG A 10 22.42 -17.64 13.87
CA ARG A 10 21.28 -18.45 13.42
C ARG A 10 19.95 -17.73 13.63
N LYS A 11 19.81 -16.99 14.74
CA LYS A 11 18.61 -16.20 15.06
C LYS A 11 18.46 -14.98 14.15
N ASP A 12 19.57 -14.38 13.70
CA ASP A 12 19.56 -13.30 12.72
C ASP A 12 19.17 -13.77 11.31
N VAL A 13 19.67 -14.92 10.87
CA VAL A 13 19.26 -15.52 9.59
C VAL A 13 17.77 -15.89 9.60
N GLY A 14 17.27 -16.44 10.70
CA GLY A 14 15.84 -16.74 10.85
C GLY A 14 14.95 -15.49 10.81
N GLY A 15 15.38 -14.39 11.45
CA GLY A 15 14.67 -13.11 11.39
C GLY A 15 14.64 -12.51 9.98
N LEU A 16 15.76 -12.56 9.27
CA LEU A 16 15.86 -12.09 7.89
C LEU A 16 14.95 -12.91 6.96
N LEU A 17 14.96 -14.25 7.08
CA LEU A 17 14.08 -15.14 6.32
C LEU A 17 12.60 -14.85 6.58
N LEU A 18 12.24 -14.57 7.82
CA LEU A 18 10.87 -14.18 8.18
C LEU A 18 10.47 -12.86 7.49
N VAL A 19 11.32 -11.84 7.54
CA VAL A 19 11.07 -10.56 6.86
C VAL A 19 10.91 -10.75 5.36
N LEU A 20 11.76 -11.59 4.74
CA LEU A 20 11.66 -11.90 3.32
C LEU A 20 10.35 -12.63 2.98
N LEU A 21 9.99 -13.66 3.75
CA LEU A 21 8.76 -14.42 3.53
C LEU A 21 7.52 -13.54 3.67
N LEU A 22 7.49 -12.67 4.68
CA LEU A 22 6.41 -11.71 4.87
C LEU A 22 6.36 -10.67 3.75
N GLY A 23 7.51 -10.19 3.27
CA GLY A 23 7.57 -9.29 2.11
C GLY A 23 7.00 -9.95 0.84
N GLN A 24 7.30 -11.22 0.60
CA GLN A 24 6.72 -11.98 -0.51
C GLN A 24 5.22 -12.17 -0.36
N LEU A 25 4.73 -12.41 0.86
CA LEU A 25 3.32 -12.53 1.14
C LEU A 25 2.57 -11.21 0.88
N VAL A 26 3.16 -10.08 1.28
CA VAL A 26 2.63 -8.74 0.97
C VAL A 26 2.58 -8.50 -0.54
N ALA A 27 3.66 -8.82 -1.27
CA ALA A 27 3.71 -8.68 -2.74
C ALA A 27 2.66 -9.57 -3.43
N PHE A 28 2.45 -10.79 -2.93
CA PHE A 28 1.44 -11.71 -3.42
C PHE A 28 0.02 -11.15 -3.27
N PHE A 29 -0.33 -10.61 -2.09
CA PHE A 29 -1.65 -10.00 -1.88
C PHE A 29 -1.85 -8.75 -2.76
N MET A 30 -0.81 -7.94 -2.96
CA MET A 30 -0.84 -6.80 -3.88
C MET A 30 -1.01 -7.21 -5.35
N ALA A 31 -0.42 -8.32 -5.76
CA ALA A 31 -0.61 -8.86 -7.10
C ALA A 31 -2.06 -9.33 -7.31
N ILE A 32 -2.65 -10.01 -6.31
CA ILE A 32 -4.06 -10.43 -6.39
C ILE A 32 -4.99 -9.22 -6.41
N SER A 33 -4.76 -8.21 -5.57
CA SER A 33 -5.62 -7.00 -5.55
C SER A 33 -5.56 -6.27 -6.90
N SER A 34 -4.36 -6.10 -7.46
CA SER A 34 -4.15 -5.49 -8.78
C SER A 34 -4.85 -6.26 -9.90
N PHE A 35 -4.72 -7.60 -9.91
CA PHE A 35 -5.38 -8.45 -10.89
C PHE A 35 -6.91 -8.40 -10.75
N THR A 36 -7.41 -8.48 -9.52
CA THR A 36 -8.85 -8.41 -9.22
C THR A 36 -9.44 -7.07 -9.67
N SER A 37 -8.74 -5.97 -9.38
CA SER A 37 -9.15 -4.62 -9.75
C SER A 37 -9.16 -4.41 -11.26
N SER A 38 -8.12 -4.90 -11.96
CA SER A 38 -8.07 -4.88 -13.42
C SER A 38 -9.18 -5.73 -14.06
N LEU A 39 -9.56 -6.86 -13.45
CA LEU A 39 -10.66 -7.68 -13.94
C LEU A 39 -12.02 -6.98 -13.75
N ILE A 40 -12.23 -6.31 -12.62
CA ILE A 40 -13.44 -5.48 -12.38
C ILE A 40 -13.53 -4.37 -13.44
N ALA A 41 -12.41 -3.69 -13.74
CA ALA A 41 -12.36 -2.67 -14.79
C ALA A 41 -12.66 -3.25 -16.19
N THR A 42 -12.11 -4.43 -16.51
CA THR A 42 -12.37 -5.11 -17.79
C THR A 42 -13.84 -5.51 -17.96
N LEU A 43 -14.54 -5.78 -16.84
CA LEU A 43 -15.97 -6.06 -16.81
C LEU A 43 -16.84 -4.79 -16.84
N GLY A 44 -16.22 -3.61 -17.02
CA GLY A 44 -16.91 -2.33 -17.21
C GLY A 44 -17.42 -1.69 -15.93
N VAL A 45 -16.95 -2.14 -14.77
CA VAL A 45 -17.38 -1.60 -13.46
C VAL A 45 -16.38 -0.55 -12.98
N ASP A 46 -16.84 0.71 -12.89
CA ASP A 46 -16.06 1.83 -12.34
C ASP A 46 -16.55 2.18 -10.92
N ALA A 47 -16.01 1.48 -9.93
CA ALA A 47 -16.28 1.73 -8.51
C ALA A 47 -15.02 1.55 -7.62
N PRO A 48 -13.93 2.32 -7.87
CA PRO A 48 -12.67 2.24 -7.13
C PRO A 48 -12.77 2.39 -5.61
N LEU A 49 -13.55 3.35 -5.13
CA LEU A 49 -13.76 3.64 -3.71
C LEU A 49 -14.56 2.53 -3.05
N THR A 50 -15.58 2.00 -3.73
CA THR A 50 -16.39 0.89 -3.23
C THR A 50 -15.56 -0.38 -3.07
N GLN A 51 -14.61 -0.65 -3.97
CA GLN A 51 -13.65 -1.75 -3.81
C GLN A 51 -12.84 -1.59 -2.51
N SER A 52 -12.26 -0.42 -2.29
CA SER A 52 -11.40 -0.13 -1.12
C SER A 52 -12.19 -0.04 0.19
N PHE A 53 -13.44 0.43 0.12
CA PHE A 53 -14.35 0.57 1.27
C PHE A 53 -14.52 -0.74 2.04
N PHE A 54 -14.70 -1.87 1.33
CA PHE A 54 -14.86 -3.16 2.00
C PHE A 54 -13.58 -3.59 2.74
N GLY A 55 -12.40 -3.24 2.22
CA GLY A 55 -11.12 -3.45 2.92
C GLY A 55 -11.05 -2.65 4.23
N TYR A 56 -11.35 -1.35 4.18
CA TYR A 56 -11.39 -0.49 5.38
C TYR A 56 -12.48 -0.91 6.37
N LEU A 57 -13.62 -1.42 5.89
CA LEU A 57 -14.68 -1.98 6.72
C LEU A 57 -14.19 -3.20 7.50
N LEU A 58 -13.53 -4.15 6.84
CA LEU A 58 -12.95 -5.32 7.51
C LEU A 58 -11.90 -4.92 8.54
N LEU A 59 -11.01 -3.98 8.20
CA LEU A 59 -10.02 -3.44 9.15
C LEU A 59 -10.71 -2.83 10.38
N THR A 60 -11.73 -2.01 10.15
CA THR A 60 -12.51 -1.38 11.22
C THR A 60 -13.16 -2.43 12.12
N LEU A 61 -13.86 -3.40 11.54
CA LEU A 61 -14.58 -4.44 12.28
C LEU A 61 -13.67 -5.34 13.11
N VAL A 62 -12.43 -5.57 12.66
CA VAL A 62 -11.47 -6.40 13.39
C VAL A 62 -10.69 -5.58 14.43
N TYR A 63 -10.10 -4.46 14.01
CA TYR A 63 -9.10 -3.76 14.82
C TYR A 63 -9.70 -2.74 15.79
N VAL A 64 -10.79 -2.05 15.45
CA VAL A 64 -11.40 -1.06 16.36
C VAL A 64 -11.93 -1.73 17.63
N PRO A 65 -12.65 -2.87 17.58
CA PRO A 65 -13.06 -3.57 18.81
C PRO A 65 -11.88 -4.01 19.67
N ILE A 66 -10.76 -4.41 19.07
CA ILE A 66 -9.55 -4.80 19.81
C ILE A 66 -8.98 -3.59 20.57
N VAL A 67 -8.87 -2.43 19.93
CA VAL A 67 -8.39 -1.20 20.57
C VAL A 67 -9.35 -0.74 21.68
N LEU A 68 -10.66 -0.77 21.42
CA LEU A 68 -11.68 -0.42 22.42
C LEU A 68 -11.63 -1.35 23.65
N ARG A 69 -11.40 -2.65 23.44
CA ARG A 69 -11.22 -3.62 24.53
C ARG A 69 -9.94 -3.39 25.33
N ARG A 70 -8.86 -2.95 24.69
CA ARG A 70 -7.58 -2.62 25.35
C ARG A 70 -7.67 -1.37 26.23
N ARG A 71 -8.67 -0.49 26.02
CA ARG A 71 -8.88 0.77 26.77
C ARG A 71 -7.63 1.66 26.84
N GLN A 72 -6.73 1.54 25.87
CA GLN A 72 -5.54 2.38 25.80
C GLN A 72 -5.91 3.77 25.28
N LYS A 73 -5.30 4.81 25.85
CA LYS A 73 -5.44 6.18 25.34
C LYS A 73 -4.72 6.27 24.00
N LEU A 74 -5.35 6.93 23.02
CA LEU A 74 -4.72 7.26 21.75
C LEU A 74 -3.41 8.00 22.00
N GLN A 75 -2.33 7.49 21.44
CA GLN A 75 -1.00 8.03 21.65
C GLN A 75 -0.66 9.17 20.68
N ILE A 76 -1.38 9.25 19.56
CA ILE A 76 -1.30 10.33 18.59
C ILE A 76 -2.66 11.00 18.50
N HIS A 77 -2.67 12.31 18.26
CA HIS A 77 -3.92 13.03 18.07
C HIS A 77 -4.65 12.53 16.82
N TRP A 78 -5.97 12.36 16.94
CA TRP A 78 -6.86 11.78 15.92
C TRP A 78 -6.74 12.44 14.53
N TYR A 79 -6.44 13.74 14.46
CA TYR A 79 -6.35 14.47 13.19
C TYR A 79 -5.18 14.01 12.31
N TRP A 80 -4.10 13.49 12.89
CA TRP A 80 -3.00 12.91 12.12
C TRP A 80 -3.41 11.60 11.44
N TYR A 81 -4.15 10.74 12.14
CA TYR A 81 -4.69 9.51 11.56
C TYR A 81 -5.71 9.81 10.46
N LEU A 82 -6.54 10.84 10.65
CA LEU A 82 -7.47 11.28 9.62
C LEU A 82 -6.73 11.77 8.36
N ALA A 83 -5.68 12.58 8.51
CA ALA A 83 -4.89 13.05 7.39
C ALA A 83 -4.20 11.89 6.65
N LEU A 84 -3.63 10.94 7.40
CA LEU A 84 -2.99 9.76 6.84
C LEU A 84 -4.00 8.90 6.08
N ALA A 85 -5.15 8.59 6.69
CA ALA A 85 -6.21 7.82 6.05
C ALA A 85 -6.80 8.52 4.83
N PHE A 86 -6.92 9.85 4.85
CA PHE A 86 -7.37 10.61 3.68
C PHE A 86 -6.40 10.44 2.51
N ILE A 87 -5.09 10.61 2.73
CA ILE A 87 -4.07 10.44 1.70
C ILE A 87 -4.06 8.99 1.18
N ASP A 88 -4.19 8.02 2.07
CA ASP A 88 -4.27 6.60 1.73
C ASP A 88 -5.47 6.25 0.82
N VAL A 89 -6.65 6.78 1.14
CA VAL A 89 -7.86 6.60 0.32
C VAL A 89 -7.68 7.26 -1.05
N GLN A 90 -7.05 8.43 -1.15
CA GLN A 90 -6.75 9.07 -2.44
C GLN A 90 -5.79 8.23 -3.28
N GLY A 91 -4.75 7.66 -2.65
CA GLY A 91 -3.81 6.76 -3.34
C GLY A 91 -4.52 5.57 -3.96
N ASN A 92 -5.34 4.88 -3.17
CA ASN A 92 -6.14 3.75 -3.65
C ASN A 92 -7.12 4.17 -4.75
N TYR A 93 -7.80 5.32 -4.59
CA TYR A 93 -8.70 5.84 -5.61
C TYR A 93 -8.01 6.04 -6.96
N PHE A 94 -6.88 6.76 -6.98
CA PHE A 94 -6.19 7.07 -8.23
C PHE A 94 -5.62 5.83 -8.91
N VAL A 95 -4.99 4.92 -8.16
CA VAL A 95 -4.41 3.69 -8.74
C VAL A 95 -5.50 2.76 -9.25
N VAL A 96 -6.58 2.53 -8.48
CA VAL A 96 -7.67 1.68 -8.95
C VAL A 96 -8.37 2.29 -10.16
N LYS A 97 -8.57 3.60 -10.16
CA LYS A 97 -9.16 4.32 -11.30
C LYS A 97 -8.26 4.26 -12.54
N ALA A 98 -6.94 4.19 -12.39
CA ALA A 98 -6.03 4.06 -13.51
C ALA A 98 -6.23 2.76 -14.31
N TYR A 99 -6.69 1.67 -13.68
CA TYR A 99 -7.01 0.42 -14.40
C TYR A 99 -8.15 0.57 -15.42
N GLN A 100 -8.98 1.61 -15.32
CA GLN A 100 -10.00 1.92 -16.33
C GLN A 100 -9.38 2.53 -17.59
N TYR A 101 -8.27 3.25 -17.45
CA TYR A 101 -7.66 4.05 -18.53
C TYR A 101 -6.37 3.45 -19.10
N SER A 102 -5.70 2.58 -18.35
CA SER A 102 -4.42 1.96 -18.73
C SER A 102 -4.45 0.44 -18.55
N TYR A 103 -3.34 -0.22 -18.88
CA TYR A 103 -3.17 -1.68 -18.79
C TYR A 103 -2.49 -2.07 -17.47
N ILE A 104 -2.81 -3.27 -16.97
CA ILE A 104 -2.26 -3.79 -15.71
C ILE A 104 -0.72 -3.77 -15.65
N THR A 105 -0.04 -4.04 -16.77
CA THR A 105 1.42 -4.05 -16.85
C THR A 105 2.01 -2.65 -16.71
N SER A 106 1.40 -1.64 -17.35
CA SER A 106 1.83 -0.25 -17.21
C SER A 106 1.61 0.22 -15.78
N VAL A 107 0.40 -0.01 -15.23
CA VAL A 107 0.04 0.40 -13.87
C VAL A 107 0.96 -0.23 -12.82
N THR A 108 1.28 -1.52 -12.92
CA THR A 108 2.16 -2.19 -11.93
C THR A 108 3.63 -1.76 -12.03
N LEU A 109 4.14 -1.50 -13.25
CA LEU A 109 5.48 -0.92 -13.44
C LEU A 109 5.56 0.49 -12.87
N LEU A 110 4.52 1.30 -13.10
CA LEU A 110 4.41 2.64 -12.54
C LEU A 110 4.22 2.61 -11.02
N ASP A 111 3.50 1.64 -10.46
CA ASP A 111 3.35 1.51 -9.01
C ASP A 111 4.70 1.21 -8.31
N CYS A 112 5.63 0.56 -9.01
CA CYS A 112 7.01 0.38 -8.50
C CYS A 112 7.73 1.73 -8.27
N TRP A 113 7.28 2.82 -8.90
CA TRP A 113 7.75 4.18 -8.65
C TRP A 113 7.52 4.64 -7.20
N THR A 114 6.50 4.08 -6.52
CA THR A 114 6.23 4.33 -5.09
C THR A 114 7.48 4.09 -4.24
N VAL A 115 8.32 3.11 -4.59
CA VAL A 115 9.58 2.82 -3.88
C VAL A 115 10.55 4.00 -3.90
N VAL A 116 10.66 4.70 -5.03
CA VAL A 116 11.54 5.87 -5.18
C VAL A 116 11.09 6.98 -4.24
N TRP A 117 9.79 7.30 -4.25
CA TRP A 117 9.22 8.30 -3.36
C TRP A 117 9.37 7.93 -1.89
N VAL A 118 9.15 6.66 -1.53
CA VAL A 118 9.34 6.17 -0.16
C VAL A 118 10.79 6.37 0.28
N ILE A 119 11.78 6.02 -0.54
CA ILE A 119 13.21 6.23 -0.19
C ILE A 119 13.50 7.72 0.04
N ILE A 120 13.02 8.60 -0.85
CA ILE A 120 13.23 10.05 -0.72
C ILE A 120 12.57 10.59 0.55
N LEU A 121 11.29 10.23 0.79
CA LEU A 121 10.52 10.72 1.92
C LEU A 121 11.03 10.19 3.26
N THR A 122 11.40 8.91 3.33
CA THR A 122 12.00 8.34 4.55
C THR A 122 13.39 8.90 4.81
N TRP A 123 14.19 9.21 3.79
CA TRP A 123 15.46 9.92 3.96
C TRP A 123 15.24 11.31 4.57
N TYR A 124 14.28 12.08 4.04
CA TYR A 124 13.99 13.43 4.53
C TYR A 124 13.27 13.45 5.89
N ALA A 125 12.24 12.62 6.08
CA ALA A 125 11.36 12.66 7.26
C ALA A 125 11.85 11.80 8.45
N LEU A 126 12.50 10.66 8.17
CA LEU A 126 12.97 9.72 9.19
C LEU A 126 14.50 9.73 9.35
N GLY A 127 15.25 10.44 8.50
CA GLY A 127 16.71 10.50 8.56
C GLY A 127 17.40 9.16 8.27
N ALA A 128 16.72 8.26 7.54
CA ALA A 128 17.23 6.91 7.29
C ALA A 128 18.51 6.94 6.43
N ARG A 129 19.54 6.18 6.82
CA ARG A 129 20.78 6.05 6.04
C ARG A 129 20.62 4.98 4.96
N TYR A 130 20.73 5.39 3.70
CA TYR A 130 20.60 4.51 2.55
C TYR A 130 21.97 4.09 1.99
N SER A 131 22.11 2.82 1.64
CA SER A 131 23.28 2.26 0.96
C SER A 131 23.29 2.65 -0.53
N SER A 132 24.47 2.76 -1.14
CA SER A 132 24.63 3.06 -2.57
C SER A 132 23.85 2.11 -3.49
N TRP A 133 23.65 0.85 -3.08
CA TRP A 133 22.85 -0.13 -3.83
C TRP A 133 21.34 0.22 -3.91
N GLN A 134 20.81 0.96 -2.93
CA GLN A 134 19.41 1.40 -2.94
C GLN A 134 19.20 2.54 -3.94
N PHE A 135 20.22 3.38 -4.16
CA PHE A 135 20.21 4.38 -5.23
C PHE A 135 20.26 3.74 -6.62
N VAL A 136 21.00 2.63 -6.79
CA VAL A 136 20.98 1.85 -8.04
C VAL A 136 19.58 1.28 -8.29
N GLY A 137 18.94 0.71 -7.27
CA GLY A 137 17.55 0.26 -7.36
C GLY A 137 16.58 1.39 -7.76
N GLY A 138 16.70 2.55 -7.11
CA GLY A 138 15.92 3.74 -7.45
C GLY A 138 16.15 4.20 -8.90
N GLY A 139 17.39 4.21 -9.38
CA GLY A 139 17.73 4.55 -10.77
C GLY A 139 17.08 3.61 -11.78
N THR A 140 17.04 2.30 -11.50
CA THR A 140 16.34 1.32 -12.35
C THR A 140 14.84 1.60 -12.41
N CYS A 141 14.20 1.98 -11.30
CA CYS A 141 12.78 2.38 -11.30
C CYS A 141 12.53 3.63 -12.16
N VAL A 142 13.44 4.62 -12.14
CA VAL A 142 13.38 5.82 -13.01
C VAL A 142 13.48 5.46 -14.48
N ALA A 143 14.40 4.55 -14.83
CA ALA A 143 14.51 4.07 -16.20
C ALA A 143 13.23 3.35 -16.65
N GLY A 144 12.62 2.53 -15.78
CA GLY A 144 11.34 1.88 -16.03
C GLY A 144 10.20 2.87 -16.31
N LEU A 145 10.04 3.90 -15.47
CA LEU A 145 9.06 4.97 -15.67
C LEU A 145 9.26 5.68 -17.01
N ALA A 146 10.50 6.06 -17.34
CA ALA A 146 10.80 6.76 -18.59
C ALA A 146 10.45 5.90 -19.82
N LEU A 147 10.73 4.60 -19.77
CA LEU A 147 10.37 3.67 -20.85
C LEU A 147 8.86 3.55 -21.04
N VAL A 148 8.09 3.47 -19.95
CA VAL A 148 6.62 3.40 -20.00
C VAL A 148 6.03 4.67 -20.62
N LEU A 149 6.42 5.86 -20.12
CA LEU A 149 5.93 7.14 -20.64
C LEU A 149 6.27 7.34 -22.13
N LEU A 150 7.47 6.91 -22.55
CA LEU A 150 7.87 6.97 -23.97
C LEU A 150 7.06 6.00 -24.83
N SER A 151 6.75 4.80 -24.31
CA SER A 151 5.89 3.84 -25.01
C SER A 151 4.49 4.39 -25.21
N ASP A 152 3.89 4.95 -24.15
CA ASP A 152 2.51 5.42 -24.19
C ASP A 152 2.36 6.69 -25.05
N SER A 153 3.38 7.56 -25.10
CA SER A 153 3.42 8.73 -25.99
C SER A 153 3.46 8.38 -27.49
N LYS A 154 4.04 7.22 -27.86
CA LYS A 154 4.15 6.76 -29.25
C LYS A 154 2.96 5.93 -29.70
N SER A 155 2.16 5.46 -28.76
CA SER A 155 1.06 4.52 -29.01
C SER A 155 -0.28 5.20 -29.25
N THR A 156 -0.35 6.53 -29.22
CA THR A 156 -1.59 7.31 -29.36
C THR A 156 -2.32 7.08 -30.69
N ASP A 157 -1.62 6.65 -31.75
CA ASP A 157 -2.20 6.40 -33.07
C ASP A 157 -2.80 4.98 -33.27
N ALA A 158 -2.60 4.04 -32.34
CA ALA A 158 -2.91 2.62 -32.56
C ALA A 158 -3.78 1.93 -31.48
N GLN A 159 -4.34 2.67 -30.51
CA GLN A 159 -5.08 2.09 -29.38
C GLN A 159 -6.57 2.46 -29.35
N ASP A 160 -7.34 1.64 -28.63
CA ASP A 160 -8.79 1.75 -28.43
C ASP A 160 -9.16 3.18 -27.97
N PRO A 161 -10.09 3.90 -28.65
CA PRO A 161 -10.43 5.29 -28.32
C PRO A 161 -11.01 5.47 -26.91
N SER A 162 -11.38 4.38 -26.22
CA SER A 162 -11.84 4.38 -24.84
C SER A 162 -10.72 4.44 -23.79
N LYS A 163 -9.48 4.07 -24.14
CA LYS A 163 -8.34 4.07 -23.22
C LYS A 163 -7.41 5.22 -23.53
N ILE A 164 -7.13 6.04 -22.52
CA ILE A 164 -6.19 7.17 -22.59
C ILE A 164 -5.01 6.81 -21.67
N PRO A 165 -3.98 6.11 -22.17
CA PRO A 165 -2.89 5.60 -21.33
C PRO A 165 -2.22 6.70 -20.51
N LEU A 166 -1.99 7.87 -21.13
CA LEU A 166 -1.38 9.03 -20.47
C LEU A 166 -2.17 9.52 -19.24
N LEU A 167 -3.50 9.46 -19.29
CA LEU A 167 -4.34 9.80 -18.14
C LEU A 167 -4.18 8.75 -17.04
N GLY A 168 -4.17 7.47 -17.42
CA GLY A 168 -3.87 6.37 -16.50
C GLY A 168 -2.50 6.55 -15.83
N ASP A 169 -1.46 6.85 -16.59
CA ASP A 169 -0.11 7.05 -16.07
C ASP A 169 -0.05 8.21 -15.08
N ALA A 170 -0.69 9.35 -15.39
CA ALA A 170 -0.77 10.50 -14.50
C ALA A 170 -1.52 10.17 -13.19
N LEU A 171 -2.59 9.37 -13.28
CA LEU A 171 -3.33 8.88 -12.10
C LEU A 171 -2.44 7.98 -11.25
N VAL A 172 -1.72 7.02 -11.84
CA VAL A 172 -0.81 6.14 -11.08
C VAL A 172 0.30 6.95 -10.42
N ILE A 173 0.94 7.88 -11.13
CA ILE A 173 2.00 8.72 -10.56
C ILE A 173 1.47 9.50 -9.36
N THR A 174 0.27 10.11 -9.47
CA THR A 174 -0.36 10.81 -8.35
C THR A 174 -0.64 9.85 -7.18
N GLY A 175 -1.16 8.67 -7.48
CA GLY A 175 -1.43 7.61 -6.50
C GLY A 175 -0.17 7.14 -5.77
N THR A 176 0.95 6.94 -6.48
CA THR A 176 2.23 6.52 -5.90
C THR A 176 2.80 7.53 -4.92
N VAL A 177 2.60 8.83 -5.17
CA VAL A 177 2.99 9.90 -4.24
C VAL A 177 2.15 9.80 -2.96
N CYS A 178 0.83 9.65 -3.10
CA CYS A 178 -0.07 9.46 -1.96
C CYS A 178 0.30 8.21 -1.15
N PHE A 179 0.54 7.08 -1.80
CA PHE A 179 1.00 5.85 -1.14
C PHE A 179 2.32 6.05 -0.42
N ALA A 180 3.28 6.76 -1.01
CA ALA A 180 4.55 7.03 -0.36
C ALA A 180 4.38 7.85 0.93
N PHE A 181 3.54 8.89 0.91
CA PHE A 181 3.22 9.67 2.12
C PHE A 181 2.49 8.83 3.18
N SER A 182 1.50 8.04 2.78
CA SER A 182 0.76 7.14 3.68
C SER A 182 1.71 6.14 4.34
N ASN A 183 2.49 5.41 3.54
CA ASN A 183 3.43 4.38 3.99
C ASN A 183 4.50 4.94 4.94
N VAL A 184 5.08 6.11 4.63
CA VAL A 184 6.08 6.77 5.51
C VAL A 184 5.44 7.22 6.82
N GLY A 185 4.22 7.75 6.75
CA GLY A 185 3.43 8.11 7.93
C GLY A 185 3.12 6.91 8.82
N GLU A 186 2.71 5.79 8.23
CA GLU A 186 2.46 4.53 8.94
C GLU A 186 3.74 4.00 9.58
N GLU A 187 4.85 3.98 8.85
CA GLU A 187 6.14 3.55 9.37
C GLU A 187 6.56 4.38 10.58
N TYR A 188 6.39 5.70 10.51
CA TYR A 188 6.67 6.60 11.64
C TYR A 188 5.77 6.30 12.85
N CYS A 189 4.48 6.06 12.62
CA CYS A 189 3.53 5.76 13.69
C CYS A 189 3.82 4.39 14.33
N VAL A 190 4.07 3.35 13.53
CA VAL A 190 4.33 1.98 14.00
C VAL A 190 5.66 1.87 14.75
N LYS A 191 6.70 2.61 14.34
CA LYS A 191 7.98 2.61 15.07
C LYS A 191 7.87 3.23 16.47
N LYS A 192 7.02 4.25 16.62
CA LYS A 192 6.87 4.97 17.89
C LYS A 192 5.76 4.40 18.78
N LYS A 193 4.72 3.76 18.21
CA LYS A 193 3.43 3.47 18.86
C LYS A 193 2.93 2.04 18.61
N ASP A 194 1.71 1.72 19.10
CA ASP A 194 1.09 0.41 18.90
C ASP A 194 0.61 0.22 17.45
N ARG A 195 1.08 -0.84 16.80
CA ARG A 195 0.67 -1.21 15.43
C ARG A 195 -0.85 -1.38 15.30
N VAL A 196 -1.49 -1.93 16.35
CA VAL A 196 -2.93 -2.23 16.34
C VAL A 196 -3.73 -0.93 16.35
N GLU A 197 -3.25 0.10 17.06
CA GLU A 197 -3.84 1.45 17.06
C GLU A 197 -3.79 2.07 15.67
N VAL A 198 -2.63 2.03 15.01
CA VAL A 198 -2.44 2.61 13.67
C VAL A 198 -3.40 1.97 12.66
N VAL A 199 -3.45 0.64 12.60
CA VAL A 199 -4.32 -0.11 11.68
C VAL A 199 -5.80 0.14 11.98
N ALA A 200 -6.18 0.19 13.27
CA ALA A 200 -7.56 0.49 13.66
C ALA A 200 -8.01 1.88 13.21
N MET A 201 -7.17 2.90 13.46
CA MET A 201 -7.50 4.29 13.13
C MET A 201 -7.49 4.51 11.62
N LEU A 202 -6.55 3.89 10.90
CA LEU A 202 -6.50 3.90 9.44
C LEU A 202 -7.77 3.29 8.84
N GLY A 203 -8.16 2.09 9.31
CA GLY A 203 -9.40 1.45 8.88
C GLY A 203 -10.62 2.31 9.16
N PHE A 204 -10.74 2.86 10.38
CA PHE A 204 -11.90 3.65 10.79
C PHE A 204 -12.03 4.97 10.02
N PHE A 205 -10.96 5.77 9.93
CA PHE A 205 -11.02 7.02 9.19
C PHE A 205 -11.08 6.78 7.69
N GLY A 206 -10.40 5.75 7.18
CA GLY A 206 -10.48 5.33 5.78
C GLY A 206 -11.91 5.00 5.40
N LEU A 207 -12.62 4.21 6.24
CA LEU A 207 -14.03 3.92 6.08
C LEU A 207 -14.88 5.20 5.96
N LEU A 208 -14.72 6.14 6.90
CA LEU A 208 -15.49 7.40 6.91
C LEU A 208 -15.23 8.23 5.65
N VAL A 209 -13.97 8.38 5.26
CA VAL A 209 -13.58 9.13 4.06
C VAL A 209 -14.15 8.45 2.81
N SER A 210 -14.03 7.12 2.70
CA SER A 210 -14.58 6.36 1.57
C SER A 210 -16.09 6.50 1.48
N ILE A 211 -16.84 6.46 2.58
CA ILE A 211 -18.30 6.67 2.57
C ILE A 211 -18.66 8.02 1.94
N ILE A 212 -18.00 9.09 2.39
CA ILE A 212 -18.25 10.45 1.89
C ILE A 212 -17.94 10.51 0.39
N GLN A 213 -16.80 9.96 -0.03
CA GLN A 213 -16.38 10.01 -1.43
C GLN A 213 -17.24 9.14 -2.34
N ILE A 214 -17.68 7.94 -1.90
CA ILE A 214 -18.60 7.08 -2.66
C ILE A 214 -19.89 7.83 -2.96
N PHE A 215 -20.44 8.53 -1.96
CA PHE A 215 -21.67 9.30 -2.12
C PHE A 215 -21.53 10.42 -3.16
N ILE A 216 -20.34 11.04 -3.26
CA ILE A 216 -20.06 12.15 -4.18
C ILE A 216 -19.74 11.64 -5.59
N PHE A 217 -18.87 10.64 -5.72
CA PHE A 217 -18.27 10.26 -7.00
C PHE A 217 -18.87 9.00 -7.64
N GLU A 218 -19.32 8.03 -6.87
CA GLU A 218 -19.67 6.69 -7.38
C GLU A 218 -21.16 6.37 -7.36
N ARG A 219 -22.00 7.22 -6.77
CA ARG A 219 -23.43 6.95 -6.62
C ARG A 219 -24.11 6.53 -7.92
N LYS A 220 -23.84 7.23 -9.02
CA LYS A 220 -24.42 6.91 -10.34
C LYS A 220 -23.83 5.63 -10.93
N SER A 221 -22.53 5.40 -10.75
CA SER A 221 -21.87 4.18 -11.21
C SER A 221 -22.45 2.95 -10.50
N LEU A 222 -22.67 3.02 -9.19
CA LEU A 222 -23.24 1.92 -8.40
C LEU A 222 -24.63 1.48 -8.85
N ASP A 223 -25.47 2.42 -9.29
CA ASP A 223 -26.81 2.12 -9.80
C ASP A 223 -26.79 1.35 -11.14
N THR A 224 -25.68 1.46 -11.89
CA THR A 224 -25.51 0.79 -13.19
C THR A 224 -24.87 -0.60 -13.08
N ILE A 225 -24.34 -0.97 -11.91
CA ILE A 225 -23.64 -2.25 -11.73
C ILE A 225 -24.65 -3.39 -11.66
N ALA A 226 -24.49 -4.36 -12.56
CA ALA A 226 -25.15 -5.65 -12.43
C ALA A 226 -24.44 -6.48 -11.34
N TRP A 227 -25.05 -6.56 -10.16
CA TRP A 227 -24.57 -7.34 -9.02
C TRP A 227 -24.70 -8.84 -9.27
N THR A 228 -23.82 -9.38 -10.11
CA THR A 228 -23.70 -10.82 -10.38
C THR A 228 -22.88 -11.51 -9.27
N PRO A 229 -23.04 -12.83 -9.06
CA PRO A 229 -22.22 -13.58 -8.10
C PRO A 229 -20.71 -13.42 -8.33
N THR A 230 -20.30 -13.31 -9.60
CA THR A 230 -18.90 -13.04 -9.97
C THR A 230 -18.44 -11.68 -9.47
N MET A 231 -19.24 -10.61 -9.63
CA MET A 231 -18.91 -9.29 -9.09
C MET A 231 -18.76 -9.30 -7.58
N LEU A 232 -19.71 -9.93 -6.86
CA LEU A 232 -19.63 -10.04 -5.41
C LEU A 232 -18.37 -10.78 -4.96
N CYS A 233 -18.00 -11.86 -5.66
CA CYS A 233 -16.77 -12.60 -5.39
C CYS A 233 -15.51 -11.76 -5.62
N LEU A 234 -15.47 -10.97 -6.71
CA LEU A 234 -14.33 -10.09 -7.01
C LEU A 234 -14.18 -8.97 -5.96
N PHE A 235 -15.27 -8.31 -5.58
CA PHE A 235 -15.24 -7.30 -4.52
C PHE A 235 -14.83 -7.91 -3.16
N ALA A 236 -15.34 -9.09 -2.83
CA ALA A 236 -14.94 -9.80 -1.62
C ALA A 236 -13.45 -10.21 -1.64
N GLY A 237 -12.97 -10.72 -2.78
CA GLY A 237 -11.56 -11.08 -2.97
C GLY A 237 -10.63 -9.87 -2.84
N PHE A 238 -11.01 -8.74 -3.44
CA PHE A 238 -10.30 -7.48 -3.27
C PHE A 238 -10.29 -7.04 -1.80
N ALA A 239 -11.43 -7.07 -1.11
CA ALA A 239 -11.53 -6.68 0.29
C ALA A 239 -10.63 -7.53 1.21
N VAL A 240 -10.61 -8.85 1.00
CA VAL A 240 -9.77 -9.78 1.78
C VAL A 240 -8.28 -9.53 1.52
N THR A 241 -7.88 -9.34 0.27
CA THR A 241 -6.47 -9.11 -0.09
C THR A 241 -5.96 -7.80 0.47
N ILE A 242 -6.75 -6.72 0.40
CA ILE A 242 -6.42 -5.42 1.00
C ILE A 242 -6.39 -5.51 2.53
N PHE A 243 -7.35 -6.21 3.16
CA PHE A 243 -7.34 -6.44 4.60
C PHE A 243 -6.05 -7.17 5.05
N MET A 244 -5.64 -8.20 4.32
CA MET A 244 -4.40 -8.93 4.58
C MET A 244 -3.17 -8.04 4.39
N PHE A 245 -3.13 -7.24 3.33
CA PHE A 245 -2.06 -6.28 3.07
C PHE A 245 -1.86 -5.31 4.26
N TYR A 246 -2.90 -4.60 4.67
CA TYR A 246 -2.82 -3.64 5.79
C TYR A 246 -2.58 -4.31 7.14
N THR A 247 -2.90 -5.60 7.29
CA THR A 247 -2.59 -6.38 8.49
C THR A 247 -1.11 -6.78 8.56
N ILE A 248 -0.55 -7.23 7.44
CA ILE A 248 0.80 -7.82 7.39
C ILE A 248 1.87 -6.72 7.27
N THR A 249 1.63 -5.67 6.49
CA THR A 249 2.61 -4.60 6.23
C THR A 249 3.16 -3.96 7.53
N PRO A 250 2.33 -3.50 8.48
CA PRO A 250 2.81 -2.95 9.76
C PRO A 250 3.59 -3.98 10.59
N PHE A 251 3.24 -5.26 10.49
CA PHE A 251 3.97 -6.33 11.17
C PHE A 251 5.38 -6.51 10.57
N VAL A 252 5.51 -6.47 9.23
CA VAL A 252 6.82 -6.52 8.55
C VAL A 252 7.71 -5.37 9.03
N LEU A 253 7.17 -4.15 9.07
CA LEU A 253 7.89 -2.95 9.49
C LEU A 253 8.38 -3.07 10.94
N GLN A 254 7.56 -3.62 11.83
CA GLN A 254 7.95 -3.79 13.23
C GLN A 254 9.06 -4.83 13.40
N VAL A 255 8.99 -5.97 12.71
CA VAL A 255 10.04 -7.00 12.76
C VAL A 255 11.36 -6.46 12.20
N LYS A 256 11.30 -5.74 11.08
CA LYS A 256 12.46 -5.09 10.47
C LYS A 256 13.11 -4.08 11.41
N PHE A 257 12.31 -3.25 12.08
CA PHE A 257 12.80 -2.29 13.07
C PHE A 257 13.51 -2.97 14.25
N LEU A 258 12.89 -3.99 14.84
CA LEU A 258 13.48 -4.75 15.95
C LEU A 258 14.79 -5.44 15.56
N HIS A 259 14.89 -5.93 14.31
CA HIS A 259 16.10 -6.55 13.78
C HIS A 259 17.23 -5.52 13.63
N HIS A 260 16.93 -4.35 13.07
CA HIS A 260 17.90 -3.27 12.90
C HIS A 260 18.47 -2.79 14.25
N VAL A 261 17.61 -2.50 15.23
CA VAL A 261 18.04 -2.08 16.58
C VAL A 261 18.91 -3.14 17.26
N ARG A 262 18.59 -4.42 17.07
CA ARG A 262 19.41 -5.51 17.62
C ARG A 262 20.82 -5.53 17.02
N LEU A 263 20.93 -5.36 15.71
CA LEU A 263 22.23 -5.31 15.03
C LEU A 263 23.06 -4.12 15.50
N GLU A 264 22.47 -2.93 15.62
CA GLU A 264 23.18 -1.74 16.09
C GLU A 264 23.72 -1.91 17.52
N MET A 265 22.92 -2.46 18.44
CA MET A 265 23.38 -2.74 19.80
C MET A 265 24.56 -3.71 19.82
N ILE A 266 24.51 -4.77 19.01
CA ILE A 266 25.62 -5.73 18.90
C ILE A 266 26.88 -5.04 18.38
N THR A 267 26.77 -4.23 17.32
CA THR A 267 27.93 -3.52 16.74
C THR A 267 28.50 -2.42 17.64
N SER A 268 27.72 -1.92 18.61
CA SER A 268 28.18 -0.91 19.57
C SER A 268 28.84 -1.49 20.84
N MET A 269 28.76 -2.81 21.02
CA MET A 269 29.37 -3.54 22.14
C MET A 269 30.78 -4.06 21.82
N ASP A 270 31.22 -3.94 20.56
CA ASP A 270 32.57 -4.23 20.07
C ASP A 270 33.37 -2.91 19.89
#